data_AF-A0A835X352-F1
#
_entry.id   AF-A0A835X352-F1
#
_cell.length_a   1.000
_cell.length_b   1.000
_cell.length_c   1.000
_cell.angle_alpha   90.00
_cell.angle_beta   90.00
_cell.angle_gamma   90.00
#
_symmetry.space_group_name_H-M   'P 1'
#
loop_
_entity.id
_entity.type
_entity.pdbx_description
1 polymer ?
#
loop_
_entity_poly.entity_id
_entity_poly.type
_entity_poly.pdbx_seq_one_letter_code
_entity_poly.pdbx_strand_id
1 'polypeptide(L)'
;MPYKSIEKRRAYYRMYSRAYYAKHKDEPQSIEKRRAYGRAYNATHKEVRAAYRATHKEEQVAWYQKNIEKIKRKSKEYYQKNRVAIILRTKRYHLENKEWRKKYYQGYYAKIRLEVLARVDPALKCAMCGCDDTRFLEVNHIKGGGVKERIAYRNEKHNESHNMILLIHNRKRGVEDLNLLCRACNSIDHLERVYGHTGLRVVWDKKNS
;
A
#
# COMPACT_ATOMS: atom_id res chain seq x y z
N MET A 1 41.65 -23.46 34.73
CA MET A 1 40.29 -23.20 34.20
C MET A 1 39.36 -24.36 34.55
N PRO A 2 38.19 -24.15 35.17
CA PRO A 2 37.44 -25.21 35.86
C PRO A 2 36.57 -26.13 34.98
N TYR A 3 36.59 -25.97 33.65
CA TYR A 3 35.77 -26.81 32.76
C TYR A 3 36.64 -27.79 31.98
N LYS A 4 36.61 -29.06 32.41
CA LYS A 4 37.37 -30.17 31.82
C LYS A 4 36.86 -30.64 30.44
N SER A 5 35.66 -30.20 30.00
CA SER A 5 35.15 -30.50 28.65
C SER A 5 34.67 -29.24 27.90
N ILE A 6 34.85 -29.25 26.58
CA ILE A 6 34.40 -28.19 25.66
C ILE A 6 32.88 -27.97 25.80
N GLU A 7 32.11 -29.04 25.97
CA GLU A 7 30.66 -28.99 26.14
C GLU A 7 30.23 -28.28 27.42
N LYS A 8 30.86 -28.60 28.56
CA LYS A 8 30.59 -27.93 29.84
C LYS A 8 30.94 -26.44 29.75
N ARG A 9 32.03 -26.11 29.07
CA ARG A 9 32.42 -24.71 28.81
C ARG A 9 31.39 -23.98 27.94
N ARG A 10 30.89 -24.59 26.86
CA ARG A 10 29.82 -24.02 26.00
C ARG A 10 28.49 -23.87 26.76
N ALA A 11 28.13 -24.84 27.60
CA ALA A 11 26.92 -24.76 28.43
C ALA A 11 27.01 -23.60 29.43
N TYR A 12 28.16 -23.47 30.11
CA TYR A 12 28.43 -22.36 31.02
C TYR A 12 28.33 -21.00 30.32
N TYR A 13 28.99 -20.82 29.17
CA TYR A 13 28.90 -19.55 28.44
C TYR A 13 27.48 -19.25 27.95
N ARG A 14 26.71 -20.26 27.53
CA ARG A 14 25.29 -20.07 27.17
C ARG A 14 24.45 -19.61 28.36
N MET A 15 24.65 -20.22 29.53
CA MET A 15 23.96 -19.84 30.77
C MET A 15 24.35 -18.42 31.20
N TYR A 16 25.64 -18.12 31.26
CA TYR A 16 26.16 -16.80 31.65
C TYR A 16 25.68 -15.70 30.69
N SER A 17 25.78 -15.95 29.39
CA SER A 17 25.29 -15.05 28.34
C SER A 17 23.80 -14.77 28.51
N ARG A 18 22.97 -15.80 28.74
CA ARG A 18 21.53 -15.61 29.02
C ARG A 18 21.28 -14.76 30.26
N ALA A 19 21.99 -15.01 31.36
CA ALA A 19 21.84 -14.25 32.60
C ALA A 19 22.27 -12.79 32.43
N TYR A 20 23.40 -12.55 31.75
CA TYR A 20 23.88 -11.22 31.39
C TYR A 20 22.86 -10.47 30.52
N TYR A 21 22.39 -11.11 29.44
CA TYR A 21 21.39 -10.50 28.58
C TYR A 21 20.07 -10.24 29.29
N ALA A 22 19.65 -11.10 30.23
CA ALA A 22 18.45 -10.88 31.02
C ALA A 22 18.55 -9.66 31.95
N LYS A 23 19.73 -9.40 32.53
CA LYS A 23 19.99 -8.22 33.38
C LYS A 23 20.05 -6.92 32.57
N HIS A 24 20.66 -6.96 31.39
CA HIS A 24 20.92 -5.76 30.57
C HIS A 24 20.00 -5.66 29.34
N LYS A 25 18.85 -6.35 29.31
CA LYS A 25 17.95 -6.34 28.14
C LYS A 25 17.25 -5.00 27.95
N ASP A 26 17.00 -4.27 29.03
CA ASP A 26 16.20 -3.04 29.04
C ASP A 26 17.06 -1.77 29.13
N GLU A 27 18.38 -1.89 29.28
CA GLU A 27 19.30 -0.73 29.26
C GLU A 27 19.34 -0.10 27.85
N PRO A 28 19.00 1.20 27.70
CA PRO A 28 18.94 1.85 26.39
C PRO A 28 20.25 1.74 25.59
N GLN A 29 21.39 1.89 26.26
CA GLN A 29 22.73 1.76 25.64
C GLN A 29 22.98 0.34 25.12
N SER A 30 22.51 -0.69 25.84
CA SER A 30 22.59 -2.10 25.40
C SER A 30 21.69 -2.36 24.19
N ILE A 31 20.49 -1.78 24.16
CA ILE A 31 19.56 -1.90 23.03
C ILE A 31 20.14 -1.23 21.78
N GLU A 32 20.66 -0.01 21.92
CA GLU A 32 21.23 0.73 20.79
C GLU A 32 22.49 0.04 20.25
N LYS A 33 23.41 -0.38 21.12
CA LYS A 33 24.61 -1.14 20.73
C LYS A 33 24.25 -2.42 19.98
N ARG A 34 23.21 -3.13 20.42
CA ARG A 34 22.71 -4.34 19.75
C ARG A 34 22.09 -4.02 18.39
N ARG A 35 21.32 -2.94 18.28
CA ARG A 35 20.76 -2.48 17.00
C ARG A 35 21.86 -2.04 16.04
N ALA A 36 22.87 -1.32 16.52
CA ALA A 36 24.02 -0.88 15.74
C ALA A 36 24.82 -2.08 15.22
N TYR A 37 25.15 -3.02 16.11
CA TYR A 37 25.78 -4.28 15.72
C TYR A 37 24.94 -5.05 14.69
N GLY A 38 23.63 -5.19 14.91
CA GLY A 38 22.73 -5.85 13.97
C GLY A 38 22.68 -5.16 12.61
N ARG A 39 22.68 -3.82 12.57
CA ARG A 39 22.75 -3.04 11.32
C ARG A 39 24.08 -3.26 10.60
N ALA A 40 25.20 -3.16 11.32
CA ALA A 40 26.53 -3.36 10.76
C ALA A 40 26.69 -4.78 10.21
N TYR A 41 26.32 -5.80 11.00
CA TYR A 41 26.33 -7.20 10.57
C TYR A 41 25.45 -7.43 9.34
N ASN A 42 24.23 -6.89 9.32
CA ASN A 42 23.33 -7.03 8.17
C ASN A 42 23.84 -6.32 6.92
N ALA A 43 24.56 -5.20 7.07
CA ALA A 43 25.18 -4.48 5.97
C ALA A 43 26.34 -5.30 5.39
N THR A 44 27.25 -5.79 6.23
CA THR A 44 28.43 -6.56 5.78
C THR A 44 28.08 -7.94 5.25
N HIS A 45 26.97 -8.54 5.69
CA HIS A 45 26.53 -9.88 5.24
C HIS A 45 25.36 -9.81 4.25
N LYS A 46 25.10 -8.64 3.65
CA LYS A 46 23.94 -8.44 2.75
C LYS A 46 23.98 -9.42 1.58
N GLU A 47 25.13 -9.56 0.92
CA GLU A 47 25.33 -10.40 -0.26
C GLU A 47 25.25 -11.88 0.08
N VAL A 48 25.94 -12.32 1.14
CA VAL A 48 25.89 -13.71 1.63
C VAL A 48 24.45 -14.13 1.95
N ARG A 49 23.67 -13.26 2.63
CA ARG A 49 22.26 -13.52 2.94
C ARG A 49 21.36 -13.52 1.71
N ALA A 50 21.70 -12.73 0.68
CA ALA A 50 20.96 -12.71 -0.57
C ALA A 50 21.20 -14.00 -1.36
N ALA A 51 22.47 -14.41 -1.50
CA ALA A 51 22.86 -15.67 -2.12
C ALA A 51 22.20 -16.87 -1.42
N TYR A 52 22.25 -16.93 -0.08
CA TYR A 52 21.58 -17.97 0.69
C TYR A 52 20.06 -18.01 0.43
N ARG A 53 19.40 -16.85 0.41
CA ARG A 53 17.97 -16.79 0.11
C ARG A 53 17.64 -17.20 -1.33
N ALA A 54 18.53 -16.93 -2.27
CA ALA A 54 18.38 -17.35 -3.66
C ALA A 54 18.47 -18.88 -3.79
N THR A 55 19.48 -19.50 -3.18
CA THR A 55 19.69 -20.95 -3.26
C THR A 55 18.65 -21.78 -2.50
N HIS A 56 18.05 -21.22 -1.44
CA HIS A 56 17.04 -21.92 -0.62
C HIS A 56 15.61 -21.44 -0.89
N LYS A 57 15.37 -20.76 -2.02
CA LYS A 57 14.06 -20.17 -2.32
C LYS A 57 12.97 -21.24 -2.40
N GLU A 58 13.25 -22.35 -3.08
CA GLU A 58 12.29 -23.43 -3.29
C GLU A 58 11.95 -24.17 -1.98
N GLU A 59 12.97 -24.48 -1.17
CA GLU A 59 12.80 -25.07 0.15
C GLU A 59 11.96 -24.18 1.07
N GLN A 60 12.18 -22.85 1.03
CA GLN A 60 11.39 -21.91 1.81
C GLN A 60 9.93 -21.88 1.37
N VAL A 61 9.66 -21.93 0.07
CA VAL A 61 8.30 -21.99 -0.48
C VAL A 61 7.63 -23.30 -0.07
N ALA A 62 8.30 -24.44 -0.22
CA ALA A 62 7.77 -25.75 0.16
C ALA A 62 7.49 -25.83 1.67
N TRP A 63 8.41 -25.32 2.51
CA TRP A 63 8.21 -25.23 3.94
C TRP A 63 7.00 -24.35 4.29
N TYR A 64 6.86 -23.19 3.64
CA TYR A 64 5.74 -22.28 3.87
C TYR A 64 4.41 -22.94 3.49
N GLN A 65 4.34 -23.60 2.32
CA GLN A 65 3.15 -24.33 1.87
C GLN A 65 2.75 -25.42 2.87
N LYS A 66 3.71 -26.24 3.33
CA LYS A 66 3.46 -27.29 4.32
C LYS A 66 3.00 -26.74 5.68
N ASN A 67 3.38 -25.51 6.02
CA ASN A 67 3.11 -24.90 7.32
C ASN A 67 2.04 -23.79 7.28
N ILE A 68 1.37 -23.56 6.15
CA ILE A 68 0.48 -22.41 5.96
C ILE A 68 -0.62 -22.34 7.02
N GLU A 69 -1.27 -23.46 7.34
CA GLU A 69 -2.35 -23.52 8.32
C GLU A 69 -1.85 -23.29 9.75
N LYS A 70 -0.67 -23.81 10.08
CA LYS A 70 -0.01 -23.56 11.37
C LYS A 70 0.36 -22.08 11.54
N ILE A 71 0.85 -21.44 10.47
CA ILE A 71 1.19 -20.01 10.45
C ILE A 71 -0.08 -19.17 10.60
N LYS A 72 -1.14 -19.46 9.84
CA LYS A 72 -2.45 -18.78 9.94
C LYS A 72 -3.03 -18.88 11.35
N ARG A 73 -3.03 -20.08 11.94
CA ARG A 73 -3.53 -20.32 13.30
C ARG A 73 -2.78 -19.49 14.33
N LYS A 74 -1.44 -19.54 14.32
CA LYS A 74 -0.60 -18.74 15.23
C LYS A 74 -0.81 -17.23 15.04
N SER A 75 -0.95 -16.77 13.80
CA SER A 75 -1.25 -15.38 13.47
C SER A 75 -2.59 -14.94 14.06
N LYS A 76 -3.63 -15.77 13.91
CA LYS A 76 -4.97 -15.53 14.48
C LYS A 76 -4.93 -15.48 16.01
N GLU A 77 -4.28 -16.45 16.66
CA GLU A 77 -4.12 -16.48 18.13
C GLU A 77 -3.38 -15.24 18.64
N TYR A 78 -2.28 -14.86 17.99
CA TYR A 78 -1.51 -13.67 18.34
C TYR A 78 -2.37 -12.41 18.20
N TYR A 79 -3.11 -12.28 17.10
CA TYR A 79 -4.02 -11.16 16.89
C TYR A 79 -5.12 -11.11 17.96
N GLN A 80 -5.74 -12.24 18.28
CA GLN A 80 -6.77 -12.32 19.32
C GLN A 80 -6.23 -11.88 20.69
N LYS A 81 -5.07 -12.41 21.09
CA LYS A 81 -4.41 -12.06 22.36
C LYS A 81 -3.99 -10.59 22.45
N ASN A 82 -3.65 -9.97 21.32
CA ASN A 82 -3.11 -8.61 21.29
C ASN A 82 -4.05 -7.60 20.61
N ARG A 83 -5.32 -7.95 20.38
CA ARG A 83 -6.24 -7.16 19.55
C ARG A 83 -6.33 -5.71 20.03
N VAL A 84 -6.54 -5.52 21.33
CA VAL A 84 -6.67 -4.19 21.94
C VAL A 84 -5.38 -3.38 21.79
N ALA A 85 -4.23 -3.96 22.13
CA ALA A 85 -2.93 -3.31 22.01
C ALA A 85 -2.60 -2.92 20.55
N ILE A 86 -2.91 -3.80 19.59
CA ILE A 86 -2.76 -3.53 18.16
C ILE A 86 -3.63 -2.35 17.74
N ILE A 87 -4.92 -2.35 18.11
CA ILE A 87 -5.85 -1.26 17.77
C ILE A 87 -5.37 0.06 18.37
N LEU A 88 -4.99 0.08 19.65
CA LEU A 88 -4.52 1.29 20.32
C LEU A 88 -3.23 1.83 19.69
N ARG A 89 -2.27 0.95 19.38
CA ARG A 89 -1.04 1.32 18.69
C ARG A 89 -1.32 1.90 17.31
N THR A 90 -2.21 1.27 16.54
CA THR A 90 -2.60 1.75 15.21
C THR A 90 -3.30 3.11 15.28
N LYS A 91 -4.25 3.28 16.22
CA LYS A 91 -4.93 4.57 16.45
C LYS A 91 -3.93 5.67 16.81
N ARG A 92 -3.03 5.39 17.75
CA ARG A 92 -1.98 6.32 18.18
C ARG A 92 -1.10 6.75 17.01
N TYR A 93 -0.57 5.77 16.25
CA TYR A 93 0.23 6.04 15.07
C TYR A 93 -0.52 6.92 14.05
N HIS A 94 -1.80 6.62 13.78
CA HIS A 94 -2.60 7.40 12.86
C HIS A 94 -2.85 8.85 13.31
N LEU A 95 -2.97 9.07 14.61
CA LEU A 95 -3.15 10.40 15.19
C LEU A 95 -1.84 11.19 15.15
N GLU A 96 -0.75 10.62 15.67
CA GLU A 96 0.58 11.24 15.72
C GLU A 96 1.12 11.56 14.32
N ASN A 97 0.77 10.75 13.32
CA ASN A 97 1.27 10.90 11.95
C ASN A 97 0.19 11.41 10.99
N LYS A 98 -0.87 12.06 11.48
CA LYS A 98 -2.02 12.49 10.67
C LYS A 98 -1.59 13.36 9.47
N GLU A 99 -0.79 14.39 9.70
CA GLU A 99 -0.35 15.32 8.65
C GLU A 99 0.61 14.69 7.66
N TRP A 100 1.58 13.90 8.13
CA TRP A 100 2.48 13.15 7.25
C TRP A 100 1.70 12.17 6.36
N ARG A 101 0.74 11.42 6.93
CA ARG A 101 -0.11 10.51 6.16
C ARG A 101 -0.93 11.26 5.12
N LYS A 102 -1.53 12.40 5.50
CA LYS A 102 -2.29 13.23 4.56
C LYS A 102 -1.43 13.65 3.37
N LYS A 103 -0.24 14.19 3.61
CA LYS A 103 0.71 14.58 2.56
C LYS A 103 1.16 13.38 1.71
N TYR A 104 1.51 12.28 2.35
CA TYR A 104 1.91 11.04 1.66
C TYR A 104 0.80 10.54 0.72
N TYR A 105 -0.42 10.41 1.23
CA TYR A 105 -1.55 9.95 0.42
C TYR A 105 -1.91 10.97 -0.68
N GLN A 106 -1.84 12.27 -0.40
CA GLN A 106 -2.06 13.29 -1.43
C GLN A 106 -1.05 13.13 -2.59
N GLY A 107 0.24 13.00 -2.30
CA GLY A 107 1.26 12.80 -3.34
C GLY A 107 1.10 11.47 -4.08
N TYR A 108 0.88 10.38 -3.32
CA TYR A 108 0.67 9.04 -3.89
C TYR A 108 -0.55 8.99 -4.82
N TYR A 109 -1.70 9.50 -4.37
CA TYR A 109 -2.91 9.52 -5.19
C TYR A 109 -2.83 10.53 -6.34
N ALA A 110 -2.14 11.67 -6.18
CA ALA A 110 -1.94 12.61 -7.27
C ALA A 110 -1.16 11.97 -8.42
N LYS A 111 -0.05 11.29 -8.10
CA LYS A 111 0.75 10.56 -9.09
C LYS A 111 -0.06 9.49 -9.82
N ILE A 112 -0.69 8.60 -9.06
CA ILE A 112 -1.52 7.52 -9.62
C ILE A 112 -2.64 8.06 -10.49
N ARG A 113 -3.30 9.14 -10.03
CA ARG A 113 -4.38 9.75 -10.78
C ARG A 113 -3.89 10.27 -12.12
N LEU A 114 -2.75 10.96 -12.17
CA LEU A 114 -2.17 11.44 -13.44
C LEU A 114 -1.82 10.29 -14.39
N GLU A 115 -1.22 9.21 -13.88
CA GLU A 115 -0.92 8.01 -14.68
C GLU A 115 -2.18 7.37 -15.27
N VAL A 116 -3.28 7.36 -14.50
CA VAL A 116 -4.58 6.85 -14.96
C VAL A 116 -5.19 7.79 -15.99
N LEU A 117 -5.16 9.11 -15.77
CA LEU A 117 -5.65 10.07 -16.76
C LEU A 117 -4.91 9.90 -18.09
N ALA A 118 -3.57 9.82 -18.05
CA ALA A 118 -2.74 9.63 -19.25
C ALA A 118 -3.00 8.29 -19.96
N ARG A 119 -3.47 7.28 -19.22
CA ARG A 119 -3.87 5.99 -19.80
C ARG A 119 -5.21 6.07 -20.52
N VAL A 120 -6.15 6.86 -20.00
CA VAL A 120 -7.47 7.07 -20.63
C VAL A 120 -7.32 7.97 -21.86
N ASP A 121 -6.57 9.07 -21.74
CA ASP A 121 -6.25 9.96 -22.85
C ASP A 121 -4.83 10.53 -22.67
N PRO A 122 -3.86 10.17 -23.53
CA PRO A 122 -2.50 10.70 -23.49
C PRO A 122 -2.41 12.22 -23.67
N ALA A 123 -3.39 12.84 -24.33
CA ALA A 123 -3.44 14.29 -24.49
C ALA A 123 -3.84 15.03 -23.21
N LEU A 124 -4.34 14.31 -22.20
CA LEU A 124 -4.82 14.86 -20.93
C LEU A 124 -5.82 16.00 -21.15
N LYS A 125 -6.79 15.81 -22.05
CA LYS A 125 -7.78 16.84 -22.40
C LYS A 125 -9.20 16.34 -22.20
N CYS A 126 -10.08 17.26 -21.85
CA CYS A 126 -11.51 17.02 -21.83
C CYS A 126 -12.01 16.79 -23.26
N ALA A 127 -12.67 15.65 -23.48
CA ALA A 127 -13.20 15.27 -24.78
C ALA A 127 -14.30 16.22 -25.31
N MET A 128 -14.95 17.01 -24.44
CA MET A 128 -16.07 17.88 -24.82
C MET A 128 -15.68 19.35 -25.03
N CYS A 129 -14.81 19.92 -24.18
CA CYS A 129 -14.44 21.34 -24.24
C CYS A 129 -12.95 21.60 -24.45
N GLY A 130 -12.12 20.56 -24.52
CA GLY A 130 -10.66 20.71 -24.70
C GLY A 130 -9.88 21.17 -23.45
N CYS A 131 -10.52 21.36 -22.29
CA CYS A 131 -9.84 21.67 -21.03
C CYS A 131 -8.70 20.68 -20.75
N ASP A 132 -7.50 21.19 -20.49
CA ASP A 132 -6.27 20.43 -20.23
C ASP A 132 -5.80 20.52 -18.76
N ASP A 133 -6.50 21.29 -17.91
CA ASP A 133 -6.17 21.39 -16.50
C ASP A 133 -6.54 20.08 -15.78
N THR A 134 -5.51 19.26 -15.55
CA THR A 134 -5.62 17.95 -14.92
C THR A 134 -6.28 17.97 -13.55
N ARG A 135 -6.40 19.12 -12.86
CA ARG A 135 -7.11 19.24 -11.58
C ARG A 135 -8.62 19.12 -11.74
N PHE A 136 -9.14 19.49 -12.91
CA PHE A 136 -10.57 19.46 -13.22
C PHE A 136 -11.01 18.23 -14.01
N LEU A 137 -10.07 17.48 -14.60
CA LEU A 137 -10.39 16.27 -15.37
C LEU A 137 -10.90 15.13 -14.48
N GLU A 138 -11.84 14.35 -14.99
CA GLU A 138 -12.42 13.19 -14.34
C GLU A 138 -12.56 12.08 -15.39
N VAL A 139 -12.41 10.84 -14.93
CA VAL A 139 -12.66 9.67 -15.76
C VAL A 139 -14.17 9.50 -15.84
N ASN A 140 -14.70 9.54 -17.06
CA ASN A 140 -16.11 9.41 -17.34
C ASN A 140 -16.39 8.18 -18.21
N HIS A 141 -17.57 7.58 -18.04
CA HIS A 141 -18.03 6.47 -18.86
C HIS A 141 -18.75 7.02 -20.09
N ILE A 142 -18.26 6.67 -21.29
CA ILE A 142 -18.81 7.17 -22.56
C ILE A 142 -20.30 6.82 -22.72
N LYS A 143 -20.70 5.64 -22.24
CA LYS A 143 -22.08 5.14 -22.29
C LYS A 143 -22.83 5.33 -20.96
N GLY A 144 -22.26 6.10 -20.03
CA GLY A 144 -22.74 6.17 -18.65
C GLY A 144 -22.56 4.83 -17.92
N GLY A 145 -23.35 4.59 -16.87
CA GLY A 145 -23.35 3.30 -16.17
C GLY A 145 -22.31 3.14 -15.07
N GLY A 146 -21.49 4.16 -14.76
CA GLY A 146 -20.50 4.09 -13.67
C GLY A 146 -21.11 3.75 -12.30
N VAL A 147 -22.36 4.13 -12.03
CA VAL A 147 -23.08 3.71 -10.82
C VAL A 147 -23.37 2.21 -10.82
N LYS A 148 -23.80 1.65 -11.96
CA LYS A 148 -24.08 0.22 -12.09
C LYS A 148 -22.81 -0.60 -11.93
N GLU A 149 -21.72 -0.18 -12.58
CA GLU A 149 -20.41 -0.82 -12.42
C GLU A 149 -19.94 -0.79 -10.97
N ARG A 150 -20.05 0.36 -10.29
CA ARG A 150 -19.71 0.48 -8.86
C ARG A 150 -20.52 -0.46 -7.98
N ILE A 151 -21.82 -0.63 -8.27
CA ILE A 151 -22.70 -1.55 -7.53
C ILE A 151 -22.30 -3.01 -7.81
N ALA A 152 -22.07 -3.37 -9.06
CA ALA A 152 -21.63 -4.72 -9.44
C ALA A 152 -20.34 -5.12 -8.70
N TYR A 153 -19.33 -4.26 -8.70
CA TYR A 153 -18.08 -4.51 -7.98
C TYR A 153 -18.27 -4.65 -6.46
N ARG A 154 -19.21 -3.90 -5.87
CA ARG A 154 -19.52 -4.01 -4.44
C ARG A 154 -20.13 -5.37 -4.09
N ASN A 155 -20.93 -5.93 -4.98
CA ASN A 155 -21.63 -7.19 -4.75
C ASN A 155 -20.75 -8.42 -5.04
N GLU A 156 -19.87 -8.34 -6.05
CA GLU A 156 -19.07 -9.50 -6.49
C GLU A 156 -17.78 -9.71 -5.68
N LYS A 157 -17.18 -8.63 -5.15
CA LYS A 157 -15.82 -8.69 -4.59
C LYS A 157 -15.75 -8.05 -3.22
N HIS A 158 -16.04 -8.84 -2.18
CA HIS A 158 -16.08 -8.38 -0.78
C HIS A 158 -14.77 -7.80 -0.21
N ASN A 159 -13.64 -7.87 -0.93
CA ASN A 159 -12.33 -7.46 -0.42
C ASN A 159 -11.48 -6.58 -1.36
N GLU A 160 -11.97 -6.17 -2.54
CA GLU A 160 -11.19 -5.32 -3.45
C GLU A 160 -11.59 -3.84 -3.35
N SER A 161 -10.62 -2.94 -3.55
CA SER A 161 -10.87 -1.50 -3.58
C SER A 161 -11.85 -1.14 -4.70
N HIS A 162 -12.98 -0.53 -4.37
CA HIS A 162 -13.96 0.02 -5.33
C HIS A 162 -13.54 1.36 -5.95
N ASN A 163 -12.32 1.83 -5.65
CA ASN A 163 -11.79 3.04 -6.26
C ASN A 163 -11.39 2.75 -7.72
N MET A 164 -12.17 3.27 -8.68
CA MET A 164 -11.96 3.09 -10.12
C MET A 164 -10.55 3.48 -10.57
N ILE A 165 -9.99 4.56 -10.04
CA ILE A 165 -8.62 4.98 -10.35
C ILE A 165 -7.62 3.88 -9.96
N LEU A 166 -7.76 3.27 -8.78
CA LEU A 166 -6.89 2.18 -8.35
C LEU A 166 -7.09 0.89 -9.18
N LEU A 167 -8.33 0.61 -9.61
CA LEU A 167 -8.62 -0.55 -10.47
C LEU A 167 -7.95 -0.41 -11.84
N ILE A 168 -8.06 0.77 -12.46
CA ILE A 168 -7.40 1.08 -13.73
C ILE A 168 -5.88 1.05 -13.57
N HIS A 169 -5.34 1.72 -12.54
CA HIS A 169 -3.91 1.74 -12.24
C HIS A 169 -3.33 0.32 -12.17
N ASN A 170 -4.00 -0.56 -11.42
CA ASN A 170 -3.61 -1.96 -11.21
C ASN A 170 -3.99 -2.91 -12.36
N ARG A 171 -4.46 -2.39 -13.50
CA ARG A 171 -4.84 -3.16 -14.70
C ARG A 171 -5.95 -4.19 -14.44
N LYS A 172 -6.79 -3.96 -13.43
CA LYS A 172 -7.97 -4.79 -13.14
C LYS A 172 -9.20 -4.34 -13.91
N ARG A 173 -9.14 -3.16 -14.52
CA ARG A 173 -10.17 -2.54 -15.33
C ARG A 173 -9.52 -1.86 -16.54
N GLY A 174 -10.02 -2.15 -17.74
CA GLY A 174 -9.62 -1.49 -18.99
C GLY A 174 -10.10 -0.03 -19.05
N VAL A 175 -9.77 0.67 -20.14
CA VAL A 175 -10.11 2.09 -20.33
C VAL A 175 -10.91 2.37 -21.61
N GLU A 176 -11.28 1.33 -22.35
CA GLU A 176 -11.77 1.41 -23.72
C GLU A 176 -13.14 2.08 -23.84
N ASP A 177 -13.94 2.05 -22.78
CA ASP A 177 -15.26 2.68 -22.67
C ASP A 177 -15.24 3.97 -21.83
N LEU A 178 -14.03 4.49 -21.54
CA LEU A 178 -13.82 5.66 -20.72
C LEU A 178 -13.30 6.83 -21.57
N ASN A 179 -13.65 8.04 -21.18
CA ASN A 179 -13.03 9.27 -21.67
C ASN A 179 -12.68 10.20 -20.50
N LEU A 180 -11.97 11.29 -20.79
CA LEU A 180 -11.76 12.36 -19.84
C LEU A 180 -12.76 13.49 -20.08
N LEU A 181 -13.44 13.92 -19.03
CA LEU A 181 -14.25 15.14 -19.03
C LEU A 181 -13.79 16.04 -17.89
N CYS A 182 -13.81 17.36 -18.07
CA CYS A 182 -13.69 18.25 -16.91
C CYS A 182 -14.98 18.18 -16.08
N ARG A 183 -14.92 18.52 -14.79
CA ARG A 183 -16.08 18.51 -13.87
C ARG A 183 -17.35 19.16 -14.42
N ALA A 184 -17.21 20.31 -15.09
CA ALA A 184 -18.34 21.02 -15.68
C ALA A 184 -18.96 20.19 -16.83
N CYS A 185 -18.12 19.71 -17.74
CA CYS A 185 -18.56 18.87 -18.85
C CYS A 185 -19.16 17.53 -18.39
N ASN A 186 -18.59 16.91 -17.36
CA ASN A 186 -19.10 15.69 -16.76
C ASN A 186 -20.51 15.90 -16.17
N SER A 187 -20.74 17.07 -15.56
CA SER A 187 -22.07 17.44 -15.03
C SER A 187 -23.09 17.66 -16.15
N ILE A 188 -22.69 18.29 -17.25
CA ILE A 188 -23.54 18.48 -18.42
C ILE A 188 -23.88 17.13 -19.07
N ASP A 189 -22.89 16.26 -19.28
CA ASP A 189 -23.11 14.89 -19.81
C ASP A 189 -24.13 14.12 -18.94
N HIS A 190 -24.05 14.25 -17.61
CA HIS A 190 -25.03 13.66 -16.71
C HIS A 190 -26.45 14.25 -16.92
N LEU A 191 -26.57 15.58 -16.95
CA LEU A 191 -27.86 16.24 -17.17
C LEU A 191 -28.46 15.87 -18.52
N GLU A 192 -27.64 15.82 -19.58
CA GLU A 192 -28.10 15.46 -20.91
C GLU A 192 -28.62 14.03 -21.01
N ARG A 193 -28.04 13.10 -20.23
CA ARG A 193 -28.55 11.72 -20.15
C ARG A 193 -29.87 11.60 -19.38
N VAL A 194 -30.12 12.47 -18.41
CA VAL A 194 -31.33 12.40 -17.55
C VAL A 194 -32.49 13.18 -18.17
N TYR A 195 -32.23 14.38 -18.69
CA TYR A 195 -33.25 15.34 -19.12
C TYR A 195 -33.28 15.58 -20.63
N GLY A 196 -32.35 14.98 -21.39
CA GLY A 196 -32.17 15.26 -22.80
C GLY A 196 -31.32 16.51 -23.04
N HIS A 197 -31.23 16.95 -24.29
CA HIS A 197 -30.33 18.04 -24.67
C HIS A 197 -30.60 19.33 -23.88
N THR A 198 -29.58 19.86 -23.21
CA THR A 198 -29.72 21.01 -22.29
C THR A 198 -29.35 22.35 -22.93
N GLY A 199 -28.64 22.34 -24.06
CA GLY A 199 -28.07 23.56 -24.67
C GLY A 199 -26.94 24.22 -23.87
N LEU A 200 -26.51 23.62 -22.75
CA LEU A 200 -25.42 24.13 -21.93
C LEU A 200 -24.07 23.86 -22.59
N ARG A 201 -23.17 24.84 -22.56
CA ARG A 201 -21.78 24.70 -23.03
C ARG A 201 -20.79 25.27 -22.03
N VAL A 202 -19.63 24.63 -21.94
CA VAL A 202 -18.50 25.13 -21.13
C VAL A 202 -17.59 25.96 -22.01
N VAL A 203 -17.30 27.19 -21.61
CA VAL A 203 -16.33 28.08 -22.26
C VAL A 203 -15.17 28.28 -21.30
N TRP A 204 -13.94 28.02 -21.77
CA TRP A 204 -12.72 28.22 -20.98
C TRP A 204 -11.97 29.44 -21.49
N ASP A 205 -12.21 30.58 -20.84
CA ASP A 205 -11.42 31.78 -21.09
C ASP A 205 -10.10 31.68 -20.34
N LYS A 206 -9.14 30.95 -20.91
CA LYS A 206 -7.75 31.05 -20.46
C LYS A 206 -7.27 32.44 -20.83
N LYS A 207 -7.21 33.35 -19.86
CA LYS A 207 -6.34 34.52 -19.99
C LYS A 207 -4.93 33.96 -20.20
N ASN A 208 -4.37 34.16 -21.38
CA ASN A 208 -2.95 33.90 -21.62
C ASN A 208 -2.18 34.77 -20.63
N SER A 209 -1.65 34.15 -19.58
CA SER A 209 -0.84 34.75 -18.52
C SER A 209 0.60 34.33 -18.65
#